data_AF-A0A254QJM3-F1
#
_entry.id   AF-A0A254QJM3-F1
#
_cell.length_a   1.000
_cell.length_b   1.000
_cell.length_c   1.000
_cell.angle_alpha   90.00
_cell.angle_beta   90.00
_cell.angle_gamma   90.00
#
_symmetry.space_group_name_H-M   'P 1'
#
loop_
_entity.id
_entity.type
_entity.pdbx_description
1 polymer ?
#
loop_
_entity_poly.entity_id
_entity_poly.type
_entity_poly.pdbx_seq_one_letter_code
_entity_poly.pdbx_strand_id
1 'polypeptide(L)'
;MSEVKLPIEEDMINELELDASMAIAAMDATEDEQPKPVVPEELSILPLRDSVVYPMLIAPLSVSRENGIQLIDESVSTSNRVIGVVAQRDPSLNEPGFDGVYEYGCAVIIRTLVKMNDTVRLIVQGIQRFRIVERLSEEPYLRARVELIDEPTTEGQSEEELEALKRSVSALFDQAIRLSPALPDELRSLTQAVNEPHVMADLVAAHMSLNVASKQEILECAGLDARLKKLLGMLSKEVRVLELASKVQTEVNYELSKSQRDYYLREQLKAIQKELGEYDDRAEELDELWEKIQAADLPEEADKEVKRDYDRMKRMNPGSPEYSVARTYVDTILALPWHKSTVDNLDLKHSQAVLDGDHFGLEKVKDRIIEFLAVRKVKTDGRLRQ
;
A
#
# COMPACT_ATOMS: atom_id res chain seq x y z
N MET A 1 -6.67 18.31 31.92
CA MET A 1 -6.86 18.60 30.49
C MET A 1 -7.35 17.32 29.84
N SER A 2 -8.66 17.14 29.80
CA SER A 2 -9.30 16.00 29.15
C SER A 2 -9.72 16.45 27.76
N GLU A 3 -9.05 15.93 26.73
CA GLU A 3 -9.52 16.00 25.35
C GLU A 3 -10.81 15.18 25.26
N VAL A 4 -11.94 15.87 25.32
CA VAL A 4 -13.23 15.29 24.96
C VAL A 4 -13.26 15.25 23.44
N LYS A 5 -12.96 14.08 22.85
CA LYS A 5 -13.33 13.79 21.47
C LYS A 5 -14.85 13.92 21.38
N LEU A 6 -15.34 14.94 20.66
CA LEU A 6 -16.76 15.15 20.43
C LEU A 6 -17.25 14.08 19.43
N PRO A 7 -18.33 13.33 19.73
CA PRO A 7 -18.87 12.27 18.85
C PRO A 7 -19.35 12.77 17.48
N ILE A 8 -19.59 14.08 17.35
CA ILE A 8 -20.33 14.67 16.23
C ILE A 8 -19.52 14.65 14.92
N GLU A 9 -18.19 14.69 14.97
CA GLU A 9 -17.36 14.72 13.75
C GLU A 9 -17.26 13.35 13.06
N GLU A 10 -17.10 12.26 13.81
CA GLU A 10 -17.04 10.90 13.25
C GLU A 10 -18.43 10.45 12.74
N ASP A 11 -19.51 10.84 13.42
CA ASP A 11 -20.88 10.52 13.01
C ASP A 11 -21.27 11.26 11.70
N MET A 12 -20.91 12.53 11.54
CA MET A 12 -21.15 13.28 10.29
C MET A 12 -20.30 12.78 9.12
N ILE A 13 -19.07 12.30 9.38
CA ILE A 13 -18.21 11.70 8.36
C ILE A 13 -18.82 10.39 7.86
N ASN A 14 -19.30 9.55 8.78
CA ASN A 14 -19.99 8.31 8.43
C ASN A 14 -21.30 8.58 7.70
N GLU A 15 -22.08 9.60 8.09
CA GLU A 15 -23.30 10.00 7.37
C GLU A 15 -23.00 10.47 5.94
N LEU A 16 -21.93 11.25 5.72
CA LEU A 16 -21.53 11.71 4.38
C LEU A 16 -20.98 10.58 3.48
N GLU A 17 -20.24 9.63 4.05
CA GLU A 17 -19.78 8.43 3.33
C GLU A 17 -20.94 7.47 3.04
N LEU A 18 -21.89 7.31 3.98
CA LEU A 18 -23.13 6.57 3.76
C LEU A 18 -23.97 7.24 2.68
N ASP A 19 -24.15 8.57 2.70
CA ASP A 19 -24.91 9.31 1.70
C ASP A 19 -24.27 9.21 0.31
N ALA A 20 -22.93 9.18 0.21
CA ALA A 20 -22.24 8.92 -1.04
C ALA A 20 -22.49 7.49 -1.55
N SER A 21 -22.49 6.48 -0.66
CA SER A 21 -22.83 5.09 -1.01
C SER A 21 -24.32 4.94 -1.40
N MET A 22 -25.21 5.70 -0.76
CA MET A 22 -26.64 5.71 -1.05
C MET A 22 -26.97 6.48 -2.33
N ALA A 23 -26.25 7.55 -2.63
CA ALA A 23 -26.36 8.27 -3.91
C ALA A 23 -25.90 7.39 -5.08
N ILE A 24 -24.93 6.50 -4.85
CA ILE A 24 -24.50 5.47 -5.80
C ILE A 24 -25.59 4.39 -5.98
N ALA A 25 -26.35 4.05 -4.94
CA ALA A 25 -27.48 3.12 -5.00
C ALA A 25 -28.78 3.74 -5.59
N ALA A 26 -28.91 5.06 -5.61
CA ALA A 26 -30.09 5.77 -6.10
C ALA A 26 -30.12 5.98 -7.63
N MET A 27 -29.43 5.11 -8.39
CA MET A 27 -29.61 5.00 -9.85
C MET A 27 -30.74 4.01 -10.17
N ASP A 28 -31.94 4.23 -9.61
CA ASP A 28 -33.15 3.72 -10.24
C ASP A 28 -34.35 4.65 -9.97
N ALA A 29 -35.11 4.90 -11.04
CA ALA A 29 -36.43 5.51 -11.11
C ALA A 29 -36.58 7.01 -10.74
N THR A 30 -36.12 7.90 -11.63
CA THR A 30 -36.98 8.93 -12.26
C THR A 30 -36.26 9.52 -13.47
N GLU A 31 -36.70 9.16 -14.68
CA GLU A 31 -36.50 9.96 -15.88
C GLU A 31 -37.30 11.27 -15.72
N ASP A 32 -36.77 12.21 -14.94
CA ASP A 32 -37.09 13.62 -15.16
C ASP A 32 -35.94 14.19 -16.01
N GLU A 33 -36.26 14.53 -17.26
CA GLU A 33 -35.39 15.24 -18.20
C GLU A 33 -34.92 16.58 -17.60
N GLN A 34 -33.92 16.55 -16.72
CA GLN A 34 -33.14 17.73 -16.42
C GLN A 34 -32.33 18.05 -17.69
N PRO A 35 -32.41 19.27 -18.24
CA PRO A 35 -31.63 19.64 -19.41
C PRO A 35 -30.15 19.40 -19.10
N LYS A 36 -29.44 18.71 -20.02
CA LYS A 36 -27.99 18.49 -19.90
C LYS A 36 -27.34 19.84 -19.57
N PRO A 37 -26.60 19.96 -18.46
CA PRO A 37 -25.96 21.21 -18.10
C PRO A 37 -25.04 21.63 -19.25
N VAL A 38 -25.27 22.82 -19.80
CA VAL A 38 -24.48 23.35 -20.90
C VAL A 38 -23.08 23.63 -20.37
N VAL A 39 -22.08 22.92 -20.90
CA VAL A 39 -20.69 23.15 -20.56
C VAL A 39 -20.20 24.37 -21.37
N PRO A 40 -19.72 25.44 -20.72
CA PRO A 40 -19.16 26.60 -21.42
C PRO A 40 -17.90 26.24 -22.23
N GLU A 41 -17.62 27.00 -23.30
CA GLU A 41 -16.38 26.87 -24.07
C GLU A 41 -15.13 27.20 -23.26
N GLU A 42 -15.26 28.07 -22.24
CA GLU A 42 -14.19 28.48 -21.35
C GLU A 42 -14.45 27.95 -19.94
N LEU A 43 -13.51 27.16 -19.41
CA LEU A 43 -13.63 26.56 -18.09
C LEU A 43 -12.50 27.02 -17.16
N SER A 44 -12.88 27.26 -15.91
CA SER A 44 -11.93 27.29 -14.79
C SER A 44 -11.51 25.86 -14.46
N ILE A 45 -10.22 25.60 -14.49
CA ILE A 45 -9.64 24.27 -14.36
C ILE A 45 -9.08 24.08 -12.96
N LEU A 46 -9.55 23.03 -12.28
CA LEU A 46 -9.09 22.58 -10.98
C LEU A 46 -8.15 21.37 -11.14
N PRO A 47 -6.84 21.51 -10.87
CA PRO A 47 -5.89 20.41 -10.92
C PRO A 47 -6.04 19.46 -9.72
N LEU A 48 -6.28 18.17 -9.98
CA LEU A 48 -6.39 17.11 -8.99
C LEU A 48 -5.06 16.38 -8.83
N ARG A 49 -4.60 16.17 -7.58
CA ARG A 49 -3.30 15.50 -7.32
C ARG A 49 -3.35 14.01 -7.63
N ASP A 50 -4.28 13.31 -6.99
CA ASP A 50 -4.28 11.84 -6.93
C ASP A 50 -5.57 11.21 -7.48
N SER A 51 -6.35 11.96 -8.26
CA SER A 51 -7.63 11.48 -8.78
C SER A 51 -7.92 11.92 -10.21
N VAL A 52 -8.67 11.06 -10.90
CA VAL A 52 -9.24 11.29 -12.23
C VAL A 52 -10.74 11.12 -12.09
N VAL A 53 -11.52 12.11 -12.53
CA VAL A 53 -12.99 12.06 -12.52
C VAL A 53 -13.46 11.65 -13.92
N TYR A 54 -14.44 10.75 -13.97
CA TYR A 54 -15.06 10.30 -15.22
C TYR A 54 -16.48 10.85 -15.35
N PRO A 55 -17.02 10.95 -16.58
CA PRO A 55 -18.41 11.33 -16.82
C PRO A 55 -19.42 10.49 -16.04
N MET A 56 -20.58 11.08 -15.73
CA MET A 56 -21.72 10.52 -14.99
C MET A 56 -21.45 10.12 -13.53
N LEU A 57 -20.19 10.05 -13.10
CA LEU A 57 -19.83 9.64 -11.74
C LEU A 57 -19.86 10.81 -10.76
N ILE A 58 -20.30 10.50 -9.54
CA ILE A 58 -20.24 11.43 -8.41
C ILE A 58 -18.95 11.16 -7.64
N ALA A 59 -18.14 12.19 -7.45
CA ALA A 59 -16.86 12.10 -6.75
C ALA A 59 -16.79 13.15 -5.63
N PRO A 60 -16.46 12.76 -4.39
CA PRO A 60 -16.10 13.71 -3.35
C PRO A 60 -14.70 14.26 -3.63
N LEU A 61 -14.55 15.58 -3.58
CA LEU A 61 -13.27 16.28 -3.74
C LEU A 61 -13.02 17.16 -2.51
N SER A 62 -11.75 17.25 -2.11
CA SER A 62 -11.32 18.19 -1.07
C SER A 62 -10.28 19.14 -1.64
N VAL A 63 -10.52 20.43 -1.43
CA VAL A 63 -9.67 21.52 -1.94
C VAL A 63 -9.20 22.36 -0.77
N SER A 64 -7.89 22.43 -0.59
CA SER A 64 -7.24 23.21 0.48
C SER A 64 -6.39 24.38 -0.04
N ARG A 65 -6.10 24.41 -1.34
CA ARG A 65 -5.25 25.45 -1.95
C ARG A 65 -6.06 26.72 -2.17
N GLU A 66 -5.48 27.88 -1.85
CA GLU A 66 -6.13 29.19 -2.00
C GLU A 66 -6.66 29.40 -3.43
N ASN A 67 -5.86 29.11 -4.46
CA ASN A 67 -6.25 29.22 -5.87
C ASN A 67 -7.48 28.35 -6.21
N GLY A 68 -7.56 27.16 -5.61
CA GLY A 68 -8.71 26.25 -5.78
C GLY A 68 -9.95 26.76 -5.05
N ILE A 69 -9.80 27.28 -3.84
CA ILE A 69 -10.90 27.89 -3.06
C ILE A 69 -11.45 29.11 -3.79
N GLN A 70 -10.58 29.97 -4.34
CA GLN A 70 -10.98 31.13 -5.15
C GLN A 70 -11.74 30.72 -6.41
N LEU A 71 -11.26 29.70 -7.14
CA LEU A 71 -11.95 29.14 -8.31
C LEU A 71 -13.37 28.71 -7.96
N ILE A 72 -13.53 28.00 -6.86
CA ILE A 72 -14.83 27.49 -6.40
C ILE A 72 -15.76 28.65 -6.04
N ASP A 73 -15.27 29.63 -5.28
CA ASP A 73 -16.05 30.78 -4.84
C ASP A 73 -16.54 31.65 -6.00
N GLU A 74 -15.70 31.84 -7.03
CA GLU A 74 -16.08 32.56 -8.24
C GLU A 74 -17.09 31.78 -9.09
N SER A 75 -16.92 30.47 -9.20
CA SER A 75 -17.85 29.59 -9.93
C SER A 75 -19.25 29.62 -9.30
N VAL A 76 -19.33 29.55 -7.96
CA VAL A 76 -20.60 29.62 -7.24
C VAL A 76 -21.24 31.01 -7.37
N SER A 77 -20.44 32.07 -7.27
CA SER A 77 -20.91 33.46 -7.33
C SER A 77 -21.44 33.85 -8.72
N THR A 78 -20.85 33.32 -9.79
CA THR A 78 -21.25 33.56 -11.19
C THR A 78 -22.50 32.75 -11.59
N SER A 79 -23.08 31.98 -10.66
CA SER A 79 -24.16 31.00 -10.93
C SER A 79 -23.79 29.92 -11.95
N ASN A 80 -22.50 29.78 -12.27
CA ASN A 80 -21.97 28.78 -13.19
C ASN A 80 -21.21 27.72 -12.40
N ARG A 81 -21.93 26.68 -11.99
CA ARG A 81 -21.38 25.60 -11.15
C ARG A 81 -20.59 24.55 -11.93
N VAL A 82 -20.32 24.79 -13.21
CA VAL A 82 -19.56 23.88 -14.08
C VAL A 82 -18.09 24.30 -14.07
N ILE A 83 -17.22 23.37 -13.69
CA ILE A 83 -15.77 23.56 -13.67
C ILE A 83 -15.09 22.42 -14.45
N GLY A 84 -13.88 22.64 -14.93
CA GLY A 84 -13.05 21.59 -15.48
C GLY A 84 -12.20 20.95 -14.38
N VAL A 85 -12.10 19.63 -14.34
CA VAL A 85 -11.09 18.94 -13.52
C VAL A 85 -10.11 18.19 -14.40
N VAL A 86 -8.84 18.31 -14.07
CA VAL A 86 -7.73 17.63 -14.76
C VAL A 86 -6.79 17.01 -13.73
N ALA A 87 -6.24 15.84 -14.03
CA ALA A 87 -5.21 15.27 -13.18
C ALA A 87 -3.88 16.03 -13.34
N GLN A 88 -3.08 16.04 -12.28
CA GLN A 88 -1.69 16.51 -12.29
C GLN A 88 -0.78 15.40 -12.83
N ARG A 89 0.23 15.80 -13.61
CA ARG A 89 1.29 14.87 -14.06
C ARG A 89 2.25 14.55 -12.93
N ASP A 90 2.57 15.56 -12.13
CA ASP A 90 3.43 15.44 -10.95
C ASP A 90 2.65 15.86 -9.69
N PRO A 91 2.29 14.90 -8.81
CA PRO A 91 1.53 15.18 -7.59
C PRO A 91 2.32 15.98 -6.54
N SER A 92 3.65 16.10 -6.69
CA SER A 92 4.49 16.86 -5.76
C SER A 92 4.39 18.38 -5.97
N LEU A 93 3.90 18.83 -7.13
CA LEU A 93 3.75 20.25 -7.44
C LEU A 93 2.56 20.85 -6.70
N ASN A 94 2.84 21.84 -5.82
CA ASN A 94 1.78 22.54 -5.09
C ASN A 94 0.97 23.50 -5.97
N GLU A 95 1.56 24.08 -7.00
CA GLU A 95 0.87 24.98 -7.93
C GLU A 95 1.24 24.57 -9.36
N PRO A 96 0.52 23.59 -9.93
CA PRO A 96 0.80 23.15 -11.29
C PRO A 96 0.28 24.19 -12.29
N GLY A 97 1.19 24.70 -13.12
CA GLY A 97 0.84 25.42 -14.35
C GLY A 97 0.30 24.46 -15.42
N PHE A 98 0.05 24.96 -16.65
CA PHE A 98 -0.49 24.11 -17.72
C PHE A 98 0.41 22.94 -18.12
N ASP A 99 1.72 23.06 -17.94
CA ASP A 99 2.68 21.98 -18.24
C ASP A 99 2.70 20.89 -17.15
N GLY A 100 2.18 21.20 -15.95
CA GLY A 100 2.08 20.27 -14.82
C GLY A 100 0.81 19.42 -14.81
N VAL A 101 -0.11 19.63 -15.76
CA VAL A 101 -1.41 18.93 -15.83
C VAL A 101 -1.56 18.16 -17.14
N TYR A 102 -2.50 17.21 -17.17
CA TYR A 102 -2.89 16.55 -18.41
C TYR A 102 -3.78 17.45 -19.27
N GLU A 103 -3.73 17.25 -20.59
CA GLU A 103 -4.53 18.02 -21.56
C GLU A 103 -6.00 17.63 -21.57
N TYR A 104 -6.30 16.40 -21.14
CA TYR A 104 -7.65 15.85 -21.11
C TYR A 104 -8.19 15.84 -19.69
N GLY A 105 -9.45 16.22 -19.54
CA GLY A 105 -10.14 16.30 -18.26
C GLY A 105 -11.61 15.93 -18.38
N CYS A 106 -12.32 16.13 -17.27
CA CYS A 106 -13.77 15.98 -17.21
C CYS A 106 -14.40 17.29 -16.74
N ALA A 107 -15.40 17.78 -17.46
CA ALA A 107 -16.25 18.86 -17.00
C ALA A 107 -17.16 18.29 -15.91
N VAL A 108 -17.21 18.96 -14.76
CA VAL A 108 -17.99 18.51 -13.60
C VAL A 108 -18.91 19.63 -13.13
N ILE A 109 -20.06 19.25 -12.58
CA ILE A 109 -20.97 20.17 -11.91
C ILE A 109 -20.84 20.01 -10.39
N ILE A 110 -20.71 21.13 -9.69
CA ILE A 110 -20.71 21.17 -8.22
C ILE A 110 -22.14 20.97 -7.71
N ARG A 111 -22.42 19.80 -7.13
CA ARG A 111 -23.71 19.46 -6.52
C ARG A 111 -23.83 20.06 -5.13
N THR A 112 -22.84 19.80 -4.28
CA THR A 112 -22.81 20.23 -2.89
C THR A 112 -21.44 20.80 -2.54
N LEU A 113 -21.42 21.82 -1.67
CA LEU A 113 -20.21 22.46 -1.17
C LEU A 113 -20.34 22.68 0.33
N VAL A 114 -19.32 22.26 1.08
CA VAL A 114 -19.20 22.47 2.52
C VAL A 114 -17.87 23.15 2.80
N LYS A 115 -17.91 24.39 3.30
CA LYS A 115 -16.71 25.10 3.76
C LYS A 115 -16.40 24.67 5.18
N MET A 116 -15.19 24.17 5.38
CA MET A 116 -14.55 24.03 6.69
C MET A 116 -13.45 25.08 6.81
N ASN A 117 -12.90 25.29 8.01
CA ASN A 117 -11.99 26.41 8.32
C ASN A 117 -10.95 26.70 7.23
N ASP A 118 -10.15 25.70 6.86
CA ASP A 118 -9.06 25.85 5.87
C ASP A 118 -9.25 24.96 4.61
N THR A 119 -10.38 24.27 4.50
CA THR A 119 -10.62 23.32 3.40
C THR A 119 -12.06 23.38 2.93
N VAL A 120 -12.26 23.31 1.63
CA VAL A 120 -13.58 23.18 1.02
C VAL A 120 -13.77 21.74 0.56
N ARG A 121 -14.82 21.08 1.04
CA ARG A 121 -15.25 19.77 0.56
C ARG A 121 -16.38 19.95 -0.45
N LEU A 122 -16.28 19.25 -1.56
CA LEU A 122 -17.18 19.32 -2.69
C LEU A 122 -17.70 17.93 -3.01
N ILE A 123 -18.96 17.85 -3.40
CA ILE A 123 -19.47 16.69 -4.15
C ILE A 123 -19.69 17.17 -5.57
N VAL A 124 -18.96 16.59 -6.51
CA VAL A 124 -19.05 16.94 -7.93
C VAL A 124 -19.60 15.76 -8.72
N GLN A 125 -20.28 16.04 -9.83
CA GLN A 125 -20.71 15.03 -10.79
C GLN A 125 -20.05 15.29 -12.14
N GLY A 126 -19.42 14.25 -12.72
CA GLY A 126 -18.90 14.30 -14.08
C GLY A 126 -20.00 14.46 -15.11
N ILE A 127 -19.77 15.34 -16.08
CA ILE A 127 -20.71 15.62 -17.18
C ILE A 127 -20.15 15.01 -18.47
N GLN A 128 -18.98 15.49 -18.91
CA GLN A 128 -18.44 15.14 -20.21
C GLN A 128 -16.91 15.28 -20.22
N ARG A 129 -16.25 14.52 -21.08
CA ARG A 129 -14.82 14.67 -21.34
C ARG A 129 -14.54 15.95 -22.11
N PHE A 130 -13.39 16.55 -21.87
CA PHE A 130 -12.91 17.66 -22.69
C PHE A 130 -11.41 17.57 -22.93
N ARG A 131 -10.96 18.29 -23.94
CA ARG A 131 -9.55 18.57 -24.21
C ARG A 131 -9.28 20.07 -24.11
N ILE A 132 -8.18 20.45 -23.48
CA ILE A 132 -7.70 21.84 -23.47
C ILE A 132 -7.20 22.18 -24.88
N VAL A 133 -7.78 23.22 -25.49
CA VAL A 133 -7.35 23.71 -26.83
C VAL A 133 -6.59 25.03 -26.76
N GLU A 134 -6.89 25.89 -25.78
CA GLU A 134 -6.22 27.19 -25.61
C GLU A 134 -6.02 27.51 -24.13
N ARG A 135 -4.81 27.93 -23.77
CA ARG A 135 -4.43 28.33 -22.40
C ARG A 135 -4.68 29.83 -22.24
N LEU A 136 -5.67 30.23 -21.43
CA LEU A 136 -6.10 31.63 -21.32
C LEU A 136 -5.41 32.37 -20.16
N SER A 137 -5.31 31.74 -18.98
CA SER A 137 -4.77 32.35 -17.76
C SER A 137 -4.23 31.27 -16.83
N GLU A 138 -3.14 31.55 -16.10
CA GLU A 138 -2.64 30.67 -15.04
C GLU A 138 -2.92 31.21 -13.62
N GLU A 139 -3.00 32.53 -13.47
CA GLU A 139 -3.35 33.20 -12.22
C GLU A 139 -4.75 33.84 -12.30
N PRO A 140 -5.53 33.88 -11.19
CA PRO A 140 -5.24 33.24 -9.89
C PRO A 140 -5.43 31.72 -9.92
N TYR A 141 -6.01 31.16 -10.99
CA TYR A 141 -6.13 29.74 -11.24
C TYR A 141 -6.16 29.49 -12.76
N LEU A 142 -6.00 28.23 -13.17
CA LEU A 142 -5.96 27.86 -14.59
C LEU A 142 -7.32 28.14 -15.26
N ARG A 143 -7.31 28.90 -16.35
CA ARG A 143 -8.48 29.08 -17.25
C ARG A 143 -8.09 28.70 -18.66
N ALA A 144 -8.94 27.90 -19.29
CA ALA A 144 -8.66 27.42 -20.64
C ALA A 144 -9.93 27.33 -21.48
N ARG A 145 -9.76 27.49 -22.80
CA ARG A 145 -10.78 27.09 -23.76
C ARG A 145 -10.70 25.59 -23.96
N VAL A 146 -11.85 24.93 -23.95
CA VAL A 146 -11.96 23.48 -24.02
C VAL A 146 -12.78 23.04 -25.22
N GLU A 147 -12.40 21.92 -25.80
CA GLU A 147 -13.19 21.19 -26.79
C GLU A 147 -13.85 20.00 -26.09
N LEU A 148 -15.18 19.92 -26.12
CA LEU A 148 -15.91 18.80 -25.57
C LEU A 148 -15.72 17.58 -26.48
N ILE A 149 -15.47 16.43 -25.85
CA ILE A 149 -15.32 15.16 -26.56
C ILE A 149 -16.66 14.44 -26.46
N ASP A 150 -17.29 14.23 -27.60
CA ASP A 150 -18.53 13.45 -27.67
C ASP A 150 -18.26 11.99 -27.36
N GLU A 151 -19.21 11.34 -26.69
CA GLU A 151 -19.13 9.91 -26.48
C GLU A 151 -19.17 9.20 -27.84
N PRO A 152 -18.26 8.25 -28.09
CA PRO A 152 -18.22 7.54 -29.36
C PRO A 152 -19.54 6.80 -29.59
N THR A 153 -20.17 7.05 -30.72
CA THR A 153 -21.28 6.21 -31.20
C THR A 153 -20.77 4.80 -31.48
N THR A 154 -21.63 3.81 -31.26
CA THR A 154 -21.36 2.41 -31.62
C THR A 154 -21.42 2.15 -33.13
N GLU A 155 -21.67 3.21 -33.93
CA GLU A 155 -21.80 3.15 -35.38
C GLU A 155 -20.50 2.69 -36.04
N GLY A 156 -20.57 1.58 -36.79
CA GLY A 156 -19.42 0.99 -37.48
C GLY A 156 -18.61 -0.01 -36.65
N GLN A 157 -18.97 -0.26 -35.40
CA GLN A 157 -18.40 -1.33 -34.58
C GLN A 157 -19.28 -2.58 -34.62
N SER A 158 -18.66 -3.77 -34.54
CA SER A 158 -19.41 -5.01 -34.39
C SER A 158 -20.07 -5.02 -33.01
N GLU A 159 -21.40 -4.95 -32.97
CA GLU A 159 -22.18 -4.98 -31.74
C GLU A 159 -21.88 -6.24 -30.91
N GLU A 160 -21.69 -7.39 -31.59
CA GLU A 160 -21.31 -8.65 -30.96
C GLU A 160 -19.93 -8.58 -30.26
N GLU A 161 -18.94 -7.92 -30.89
CA GLU A 161 -17.59 -7.78 -30.31
C GLU A 161 -17.61 -6.85 -29.09
N LEU A 162 -18.33 -5.73 -29.17
CA LEU A 162 -18.51 -4.81 -28.04
C LEU A 162 -19.23 -5.48 -26.87
N GLU A 163 -20.27 -6.28 -27.15
CA GLU A 163 -20.98 -7.01 -26.11
C GLU A 163 -20.10 -8.08 -25.46
N ALA A 164 -19.28 -8.79 -26.25
CA ALA A 164 -18.31 -9.75 -25.72
C ALA A 164 -17.25 -9.08 -24.83
N LEU A 165 -16.73 -7.91 -25.24
CA LEU A 165 -15.82 -7.10 -24.42
C LEU A 165 -16.49 -6.63 -23.13
N LYS A 166 -17.72 -6.11 -23.22
CA LYS A 166 -18.51 -5.67 -22.07
C LYS A 166 -18.63 -6.81 -21.05
N ARG A 167 -19.07 -7.99 -21.49
CA ARG A 167 -19.20 -9.19 -20.63
C ARG A 167 -17.87 -9.59 -20.00
N SER A 168 -16.78 -9.52 -20.75
CA SER A 168 -15.44 -9.87 -20.27
C SER A 168 -14.94 -8.91 -19.19
N VAL A 169 -15.13 -7.60 -19.39
CA VAL A 169 -14.78 -6.57 -18.38
C VAL A 169 -15.64 -6.75 -17.13
N SER A 170 -16.96 -6.91 -17.26
CA SER A 170 -17.86 -7.13 -16.14
C SER A 170 -17.49 -8.39 -15.34
N ALA A 171 -17.14 -9.49 -16.01
CA ALA A 171 -16.74 -10.72 -15.33
C ALA A 171 -15.43 -10.58 -14.55
N LEU A 172 -14.43 -9.89 -15.11
CA LEU A 172 -13.19 -9.63 -14.38
C LEU A 172 -13.40 -8.65 -13.21
N PHE A 173 -14.30 -7.68 -13.36
CA PHE A 173 -14.60 -6.73 -12.29
C PHE A 173 -15.37 -7.42 -11.16
N ASP A 174 -16.31 -8.30 -11.49
CA ASP A 174 -17.00 -9.20 -10.55
C ASP A 174 -16.00 -10.00 -9.68
N GLN A 175 -14.95 -10.50 -10.33
CA GLN A 175 -13.86 -11.22 -9.68
C GLN A 175 -13.02 -10.29 -8.79
N ALA A 176 -12.68 -9.08 -9.27
CA ALA A 176 -11.95 -8.09 -8.50
C ALA A 176 -12.70 -7.69 -7.22
N ILE A 177 -14.03 -7.49 -7.29
CA ILE A 177 -14.89 -7.19 -6.13
C ILE A 177 -14.82 -8.34 -5.10
N ARG A 178 -14.88 -9.60 -5.55
CA ARG A 178 -14.81 -10.77 -4.63
C ARG A 178 -13.47 -10.89 -3.91
N LEU A 179 -12.38 -10.47 -4.55
CA LEU A 179 -11.03 -10.61 -4.03
C LEU A 179 -10.59 -9.40 -3.19
N SER A 180 -11.17 -8.23 -3.43
CA SER A 180 -10.79 -6.98 -2.77
C SER A 180 -11.82 -6.58 -1.71
N PRO A 181 -11.47 -6.60 -0.42
CA PRO A 181 -12.37 -6.14 0.64
C PRO A 181 -12.61 -4.62 0.61
N ALA A 182 -11.86 -3.85 -0.19
CA ALA A 182 -12.06 -2.42 -0.36
C ALA A 182 -13.19 -2.07 -1.34
N LEU A 183 -13.68 -3.03 -2.12
CA LEU A 183 -14.74 -2.82 -3.09
C LEU A 183 -16.09 -3.29 -2.51
N PRO A 184 -17.10 -2.41 -2.39
CA PRO A 184 -18.44 -2.81 -1.96
C PRO A 184 -19.09 -3.79 -2.94
N ASP A 185 -19.85 -4.75 -2.43
CA ASP A 185 -20.56 -5.74 -3.25
C ASP A 185 -21.65 -5.11 -4.12
N GLU A 186 -22.17 -3.93 -3.72
CA GLU A 186 -23.16 -3.15 -4.45
C GLU A 186 -22.65 -2.68 -5.83
N LEU A 187 -21.33 -2.55 -6.03
CA LEU A 187 -20.76 -2.22 -7.34
C LEU A 187 -21.03 -3.30 -8.39
N ARG A 188 -21.27 -4.54 -7.95
CA ARG A 188 -21.59 -5.68 -8.83
C ARG A 188 -22.96 -5.50 -9.48
N SER A 189 -23.98 -5.14 -8.72
CA SER A 189 -25.33 -4.92 -9.26
C SER A 189 -25.36 -3.70 -10.16
N LEU A 190 -24.63 -2.63 -9.82
CA LEU A 190 -24.55 -1.41 -10.63
C LEU A 190 -23.93 -1.67 -12.01
N THR A 191 -22.80 -2.37 -12.06
CA THR A 191 -22.16 -2.68 -13.35
C THR A 191 -22.99 -3.61 -14.24
N GLN A 192 -23.88 -4.41 -13.67
CA GLN A 192 -24.83 -5.25 -14.41
C GLN A 192 -26.07 -4.47 -14.90
N ALA A 193 -26.50 -3.45 -14.14
CA ALA A 193 -27.65 -2.62 -14.49
C ALA A 193 -27.34 -1.62 -15.63
N VAL A 194 -26.07 -1.21 -15.79
CA VAL A 194 -25.68 -0.27 -16.83
C VAL A 194 -25.73 -0.91 -18.22
N ASN A 195 -26.56 -0.38 -19.11
CA ASN A 195 -26.72 -0.86 -20.48
C ASN A 195 -25.61 -0.33 -21.38
N GLU A 196 -25.27 0.94 -21.25
CA GLU A 196 -24.32 1.66 -22.07
C GLU A 196 -22.87 1.22 -21.79
N PRO A 197 -22.14 0.68 -22.79
CA PRO A 197 -20.77 0.20 -22.56
C PRO A 197 -19.79 1.30 -22.15
N HIS A 198 -20.00 2.54 -22.59
CA HIS A 198 -19.15 3.67 -22.22
C HIS A 198 -19.29 4.06 -20.75
N VAL A 199 -20.53 4.10 -20.23
CA VAL A 199 -20.80 4.35 -18.81
C VAL A 199 -20.24 3.23 -17.95
N MET A 200 -20.39 1.98 -18.38
CA MET A 200 -19.82 0.82 -17.67
C MET A 200 -18.29 0.91 -17.60
N ALA A 201 -17.63 1.23 -18.71
CA ALA A 201 -16.18 1.37 -18.74
C ALA A 201 -15.68 2.45 -17.77
N ASP A 202 -16.39 3.58 -17.69
CA ASP A 202 -16.06 4.71 -16.83
C ASP A 202 -16.28 4.37 -15.35
N LEU A 203 -17.39 3.71 -15.03
CA LEU A 203 -17.69 3.21 -13.68
C LEU A 203 -16.60 2.25 -13.19
N VAL A 204 -16.24 1.26 -14.00
CA VAL A 204 -15.19 0.30 -13.66
C VAL A 204 -13.84 1.01 -13.48
N ALA A 205 -13.46 1.89 -14.40
CA ALA A 205 -12.19 2.61 -14.34
C ALA A 205 -12.05 3.52 -13.11
N ALA A 206 -13.15 4.09 -12.63
CA ALA A 206 -13.15 4.94 -11.45
C ALA A 206 -12.89 4.16 -10.15
N HIS A 207 -13.54 3.01 -9.99
CA HIS A 207 -13.45 2.19 -8.78
C HIS A 207 -12.23 1.27 -8.73
N MET A 208 -11.56 1.01 -9.86
CA MET A 208 -10.32 0.25 -9.85
C MET A 208 -9.16 0.99 -9.17
N SER A 209 -8.32 0.25 -8.45
CA SER A 209 -7.10 0.72 -7.78
C SER A 209 -5.93 0.93 -8.75
N LEU A 210 -6.17 1.66 -9.84
CA LEU A 210 -5.15 2.01 -10.82
C LEU A 210 -4.43 3.31 -10.44
N ASN A 211 -3.16 3.43 -10.83
CA ASN A 211 -2.43 4.70 -10.72
C ASN A 211 -3.06 5.78 -11.62
N VAL A 212 -2.80 7.06 -11.29
CA VAL A 212 -3.36 8.22 -12.01
C VAL A 212 -3.06 8.16 -13.50
N ALA A 213 -1.83 7.81 -13.89
CA ALA A 213 -1.45 7.70 -15.30
C ALA A 213 -2.30 6.69 -16.07
N SER A 214 -2.56 5.51 -15.49
CA SER A 214 -3.38 4.46 -16.14
C SER A 214 -4.85 4.89 -16.22
N LYS A 215 -5.38 5.55 -15.18
CA LYS A 215 -6.74 6.13 -15.21
C LYS A 215 -6.84 7.21 -16.30
N GLN A 216 -5.82 8.05 -16.40
CA GLN A 216 -5.76 9.09 -17.41
C GLN A 216 -5.71 8.50 -18.84
N GLU A 217 -4.95 7.43 -19.07
CA GLU A 217 -4.94 6.73 -20.38
C GLU A 217 -6.31 6.20 -20.83
N ILE A 218 -7.20 5.90 -19.87
CA ILE A 218 -8.58 5.49 -20.12
C ILE A 218 -9.44 6.72 -20.44
N LEU A 219 -9.29 7.80 -19.68
CA LEU A 219 -10.01 9.06 -19.90
C LEU A 219 -9.71 9.66 -21.28
N GLU A 220 -8.44 9.60 -21.70
CA GLU A 220 -7.94 10.10 -23.00
C GLU A 220 -8.38 9.26 -24.20
N CYS A 221 -8.92 8.06 -23.96
CA CYS A 221 -9.29 7.15 -25.03
C CYS A 221 -10.66 7.49 -25.63
N ALA A 222 -10.66 8.21 -26.76
CA ALA A 222 -11.89 8.58 -27.47
C ALA A 222 -12.68 7.37 -28.00
N GLY A 223 -12.00 6.30 -28.45
CA GLY A 223 -12.66 5.12 -29.02
C GLY A 223 -13.13 4.12 -27.96
N LEU A 224 -14.40 3.70 -28.02
CA LEU A 224 -15.01 2.76 -27.08
C LEU A 224 -14.33 1.37 -27.07
N ASP A 225 -14.15 0.75 -28.24
CA ASP A 225 -13.47 -0.55 -28.37
C ASP A 225 -12.04 -0.53 -27.80
N ALA A 226 -11.27 0.49 -28.16
CA ALA A 226 -9.91 0.68 -27.65
C ALA A 226 -9.90 0.88 -26.12
N ARG A 227 -10.87 1.66 -25.60
CA ARG A 227 -11.04 1.90 -24.16
C ARG A 227 -11.35 0.61 -23.41
N LEU A 228 -12.30 -0.19 -23.90
CA LEU A 228 -12.65 -1.50 -23.31
C LEU A 228 -11.49 -2.49 -23.36
N LYS A 229 -10.75 -2.56 -24.48
CA LYS A 229 -9.56 -3.45 -24.61
C LYS A 229 -8.45 -3.05 -23.66
N LYS A 230 -8.16 -1.74 -23.51
CA LYS A 230 -7.20 -1.24 -22.52
C LYS A 230 -7.63 -1.59 -21.10
N LEU A 231 -8.90 -1.31 -20.76
CA LEU A 231 -9.48 -1.60 -19.45
C LEU A 231 -9.40 -3.09 -19.12
N LEU A 232 -9.75 -3.97 -20.07
CA LEU A 232 -9.64 -5.42 -19.92
C LEU A 232 -8.20 -5.86 -19.61
N GLY A 233 -7.21 -5.30 -20.31
CA GLY A 233 -5.80 -5.59 -20.08
C GLY A 233 -5.30 -5.13 -18.71
N MET A 234 -5.72 -3.95 -18.26
CA MET A 234 -5.39 -3.41 -16.93
C MET A 234 -6.06 -4.23 -15.83
N LEU A 235 -7.36 -4.51 -15.97
CA LEU A 235 -8.15 -5.27 -15.00
C LEU A 235 -7.67 -6.72 -14.87
N SER A 236 -7.27 -7.36 -15.98
CA SER A 236 -6.66 -8.69 -15.94
C SER A 236 -5.36 -8.71 -15.14
N LYS A 237 -4.53 -7.66 -15.23
CA LYS A 237 -3.31 -7.55 -14.40
C LYS A 237 -3.68 -7.36 -12.93
N GLU A 238 -4.64 -6.50 -12.64
CA GLU A 238 -5.05 -6.19 -11.27
C GLU A 238 -5.65 -7.41 -10.56
N VAL A 239 -6.54 -8.15 -11.24
CA VAL A 239 -7.12 -9.39 -10.71
C VAL A 239 -6.02 -10.40 -10.37
N ARG A 240 -4.99 -10.57 -11.22
CA ARG A 240 -3.86 -11.47 -10.91
C ARG A 240 -3.09 -11.04 -9.66
N VAL A 241 -2.91 -9.74 -9.45
CA VAL A 241 -2.26 -9.21 -8.23
C VAL A 241 -3.12 -9.51 -7.00
N LEU A 242 -4.42 -9.27 -7.08
CA LEU A 242 -5.38 -9.57 -6.01
C LEU A 242 -5.43 -11.06 -5.67
N GLU A 243 -5.42 -11.94 -6.67
CA GLU A 243 -5.36 -13.40 -6.48
C GLU A 243 -4.09 -13.81 -5.72
N LEU A 244 -2.92 -13.28 -6.11
CA LEU A 244 -1.65 -13.58 -5.45
C LEU A 244 -1.67 -13.06 -4.00
N ALA A 245 -2.15 -11.85 -3.78
CA ALA A 245 -2.27 -11.26 -2.44
C ALA A 245 -3.20 -12.08 -1.54
N SER A 246 -4.36 -12.49 -2.06
CA SER A 246 -5.32 -13.35 -1.36
C SER A 246 -4.71 -14.72 -1.00
N LYS A 247 -3.94 -15.31 -1.93
CA LYS A 247 -3.23 -16.57 -1.69
C LYS A 247 -2.19 -16.44 -0.57
N VAL A 248 -1.35 -15.41 -0.62
CA VAL A 248 -0.34 -15.13 0.42
C VAL A 248 -1.01 -14.92 1.77
N GLN A 249 -2.09 -14.14 1.83
CA GLN A 249 -2.83 -13.91 3.06
C GLN A 249 -3.39 -15.22 3.65
N THR A 250 -3.88 -16.12 2.79
CA THR A 250 -4.41 -17.42 3.21
C THR A 250 -3.31 -18.32 3.76
N GLU A 251 -2.13 -18.35 3.12
CA GLU A 251 -0.96 -19.11 3.59
C GLU A 251 -0.47 -18.60 4.95
N VAL A 252 -0.32 -17.29 5.11
CA VAL A 252 0.08 -16.65 6.38
C VAL A 252 -0.94 -16.96 7.49
N ASN A 253 -2.23 -16.82 7.20
CA ASN A 253 -3.29 -17.13 8.18
C ASN A 253 -3.28 -18.61 8.59
N TYR A 254 -2.99 -19.52 7.66
CA TYR A 254 -2.88 -20.94 7.95
C TYR A 254 -1.69 -21.24 8.88
N GLU A 255 -0.51 -20.66 8.62
CA GLU A 255 0.68 -20.82 9.46
C GLU A 255 0.48 -20.25 10.87
N LEU A 256 -0.13 -19.07 10.97
CA LEU A 256 -0.48 -18.46 12.26
C LEU A 256 -1.48 -19.32 13.03
N SER A 257 -2.54 -19.79 12.38
CA SER A 257 -3.56 -20.66 13.00
C SER A 257 -2.95 -21.98 13.49
N LYS A 258 -2.02 -22.56 12.73
CA LYS A 258 -1.29 -23.76 13.13
C LYS A 258 -0.41 -23.49 14.34
N SER A 259 0.35 -22.39 14.33
CA SER A 259 1.23 -22.00 15.44
C SER A 259 0.45 -21.72 16.73
N GLN A 260 -0.69 -21.03 16.65
CA GLN A 260 -1.59 -20.80 17.78
C GLN A 260 -2.17 -22.10 18.32
N ARG A 261 -2.60 -23.01 17.43
CA ARG A 261 -3.10 -24.33 17.83
C ARG A 261 -2.02 -25.14 18.53
N ASP A 262 -0.81 -25.17 18.00
CA ASP A 262 0.32 -25.88 18.58
C ASP A 262 0.71 -25.31 19.95
N TYR A 263 0.71 -23.98 20.10
CA TYR A 263 0.91 -23.31 21.38
C TYR A 263 -0.16 -23.72 22.40
N TYR A 264 -1.43 -23.66 22.01
CA TYR A 264 -2.56 -24.02 22.88
C TYR A 264 -2.50 -25.49 23.31
N LEU A 265 -2.18 -26.41 22.39
CA LEU A 265 -2.03 -27.84 22.71
C LEU A 265 -0.86 -28.10 23.66
N ARG A 266 0.25 -27.36 23.55
CA ARG A 266 1.37 -27.46 24.49
C ARG A 266 0.99 -27.00 25.89
N GLU A 267 0.28 -25.88 26.00
CA GLU A 267 -0.24 -25.39 27.29
C GLU A 267 -1.22 -26.39 27.92
N GLN A 268 -2.11 -26.99 27.12
CA GLN A 268 -3.00 -28.04 27.61
C GLN A 268 -2.25 -29.28 28.08
N LEU A 269 -1.22 -29.73 27.36
CA LEU A 269 -0.37 -30.84 27.79
C LEU A 269 0.35 -30.54 29.10
N LYS A 270 0.88 -29.32 29.27
CA LYS A 270 1.48 -28.87 30.54
C LYS A 270 0.49 -28.91 31.70
N ALA A 271 -0.74 -28.42 31.48
CA ALA A 271 -1.79 -28.46 32.49
C ALA A 271 -2.16 -29.90 32.87
N ILE A 272 -2.31 -30.79 31.88
CA ILE A 272 -2.61 -32.22 32.10
C ILE A 272 -1.47 -32.91 32.86
N GLN A 273 -0.20 -32.70 32.48
CA GLN A 273 0.97 -33.27 33.16
C GLN A 273 1.05 -32.81 34.62
N LYS A 274 0.77 -31.53 34.88
CA LYS A 274 0.70 -30.97 36.24
C LYS A 274 -0.41 -31.61 37.09
N GLU A 275 -1.60 -31.84 36.53
CA GLU A 275 -2.71 -32.51 37.21
C GLU A 275 -2.48 -34.01 37.44
N LEU A 276 -1.74 -34.68 36.54
CA LEU A 276 -1.35 -36.09 36.66
C LEU A 276 -0.25 -36.34 37.70
N GLY A 277 0.37 -35.28 38.25
CA GLY A 277 1.48 -35.40 39.20
C GLY A 277 2.78 -35.91 38.58
N GLU A 278 2.85 -36.01 37.24
CA GLU A 278 4.08 -36.23 36.49
C GLU A 278 4.83 -34.89 36.37
N TYR A 279 5.44 -34.45 37.48
CA TYR A 279 6.51 -33.46 37.43
C TYR A 279 7.70 -34.12 36.74
N ASP A 280 7.78 -33.97 35.42
CA ASP A 280 8.96 -34.39 34.66
C ASP A 280 9.98 -33.24 34.76
N ASP A 281 10.90 -33.32 35.73
CA ASP A 281 12.01 -32.35 35.91
C ASP A 281 12.75 -32.08 34.59
N ARG A 282 12.76 -33.08 33.70
CA ARG A 282 13.32 -33.00 32.35
C ARG A 282 12.57 -32.01 31.44
N ALA A 283 11.24 -31.94 31.55
CA ALA A 283 10.44 -31.04 30.73
C ALA A 283 10.70 -29.57 31.12
N GLU A 284 10.88 -29.31 32.42
CA GLU A 284 11.23 -27.97 32.93
C GLU A 284 12.63 -27.55 32.48
N GLU A 285 13.64 -28.43 32.58
CA GLU A 285 15.01 -28.14 32.10
C GLU A 285 15.08 -27.82 30.59
N LEU A 286 14.25 -28.47 29.77
CA LEU A 286 14.18 -28.23 28.34
C LEU A 286 13.45 -26.91 28.04
N ASP A 287 12.39 -26.60 28.78
CA ASP A 287 11.66 -25.35 28.61
C ASP A 287 12.51 -24.13 29.03
N GLU A 288 13.23 -24.20 30.15
CA GLU A 288 14.17 -23.14 30.54
C GLU A 288 15.28 -22.92 29.49
N LEU A 289 15.76 -23.99 28.87
CA LEU A 289 16.76 -23.89 27.80
C LEU A 289 16.17 -23.20 26.57
N TRP A 290 14.91 -23.50 26.23
CA TRP A 290 14.21 -22.84 25.13
C TRP A 290 14.04 -21.34 25.36
N GLU A 291 13.67 -20.93 26.56
CA GLU A 291 13.55 -19.51 26.91
C GLU A 291 14.89 -18.78 26.75
N LYS A 292 15.99 -19.41 27.19
CA LYS A 292 17.35 -18.86 27.02
C LYS A 292 17.74 -18.74 25.54
N ILE A 293 17.36 -19.69 24.69
CA ILE A 293 17.60 -19.63 23.24
C ILE A 293 16.85 -18.47 22.61
N GLN A 294 15.58 -18.26 22.98
CA GLN A 294 14.78 -17.14 22.47
C GLN A 294 15.31 -15.77 22.94
N ALA A 295 15.84 -15.70 24.17
CA ALA A 295 16.38 -14.47 24.74
C ALA A 295 17.78 -14.09 24.23
N ALA A 296 18.53 -15.02 23.63
CA ALA A 296 19.93 -14.82 23.25
C ALA A 296 20.16 -14.01 21.96
N ASP A 297 19.10 -13.66 21.22
CA ASP A 297 19.13 -12.87 19.98
C ASP A 297 20.24 -13.34 19.01
N LEU A 298 20.25 -14.64 18.71
CA LEU A 298 21.31 -15.30 17.95
C LEU A 298 21.28 -14.90 16.47
N PRO A 299 22.44 -14.78 15.79
CA PRO A 299 22.48 -14.68 14.33
C PRO A 299 21.83 -15.90 13.65
N GLU A 300 21.23 -15.70 12.48
CA GLU A 300 20.40 -16.70 11.78
C GLU A 300 21.08 -18.08 11.61
N GLU A 301 22.37 -18.11 11.26
CA GLU A 301 23.13 -19.35 11.11
C GLU A 301 23.28 -20.12 12.45
N ALA A 302 23.54 -19.39 13.54
CA ALA A 302 23.72 -19.98 14.87
C ALA A 302 22.37 -20.42 15.46
N ASP A 303 21.32 -19.63 15.29
CA ASP A 303 19.96 -19.94 15.75
C ASP A 303 19.45 -21.26 15.13
N LYS A 304 19.70 -21.47 13.83
CA LYS A 304 19.31 -22.69 13.13
C LYS A 304 20.00 -23.95 13.68
N GLU A 305 21.31 -23.89 13.93
CA GLU A 305 22.07 -25.03 14.46
C GLU A 305 21.69 -25.32 15.91
N VAL A 306 21.51 -24.29 16.75
CA VAL A 306 21.07 -24.43 18.15
C VAL A 306 19.68 -25.06 18.22
N LYS A 307 18.72 -24.61 17.39
CA LYS A 307 17.38 -25.21 17.33
C LYS A 307 17.41 -26.67 16.88
N ARG A 308 18.28 -27.02 15.93
CA ARG A 308 18.44 -28.42 15.47
C ARG A 308 18.93 -29.32 16.60
N ASP A 309 19.92 -28.88 17.36
CA ASP A 309 20.47 -29.67 18.47
C ASP A 309 19.53 -29.69 19.68
N TYR A 310 18.77 -28.62 19.94
CA TYR A 310 17.68 -28.61 20.92
C TYR A 310 16.59 -29.65 20.59
N ASP A 311 16.11 -29.68 19.35
CA ASP A 311 15.11 -30.66 18.90
C ASP A 311 15.63 -32.09 18.98
N ARG A 312 16.94 -32.27 18.74
CA ARG A 312 17.62 -33.55 18.90
C ARG A 312 17.65 -33.97 20.37
N MET A 313 18.04 -33.08 21.28
CA MET A 313 18.06 -33.33 22.73
C MET A 313 16.71 -33.74 23.29
N LYS A 314 15.61 -33.13 22.82
CA LYS A 314 14.25 -33.46 23.24
C LYS A 314 13.90 -34.94 23.03
N ARG A 315 14.47 -35.58 22.01
CA ARG A 315 14.20 -36.98 21.64
C ARG A 315 15.21 -37.97 22.21
N MET A 316 16.33 -37.49 22.75
CA MET A 316 17.41 -38.33 23.26
C MET A 316 17.17 -38.73 24.73
N ASN A 317 17.76 -39.83 25.16
CA ASN A 317 17.75 -40.22 26.57
C ASN A 317 18.74 -39.33 27.35
N PRO A 318 18.35 -38.69 28.47
CA PRO A 318 19.26 -37.87 29.28
C PRO A 318 20.51 -38.61 29.76
N GLY A 319 20.44 -39.93 29.94
CA GLY A 319 21.60 -40.76 30.33
C GLY A 319 22.58 -41.07 29.18
N SER A 320 22.30 -40.64 27.95
CA SER A 320 23.20 -40.86 26.81
C SER A 320 24.36 -39.86 26.83
N PRO A 321 25.62 -40.31 26.60
CA PRO A 321 26.77 -39.42 26.49
C PRO A 321 26.58 -38.31 25.46
N GLU A 322 25.88 -38.59 24.38
CA GLU A 322 25.58 -37.64 23.32
C GLU A 322 24.62 -36.52 23.76
N TYR A 323 23.76 -36.75 24.76
CA TYR A 323 22.93 -35.68 25.36
C TYR A 323 23.81 -34.64 26.06
N SER A 324 24.80 -35.09 26.83
CA SER A 324 25.73 -34.20 27.52
C SER A 324 26.56 -33.34 26.54
N VAL A 325 26.95 -33.91 25.40
CA VAL A 325 27.68 -33.21 24.34
C VAL A 325 26.81 -32.14 23.69
N ALA A 326 25.58 -32.49 23.31
CA ALA A 326 24.64 -31.54 22.72
C ALA A 326 24.28 -30.41 23.69
N ARG A 327 24.06 -30.73 24.98
CA ARG A 327 23.79 -29.73 26.03
C ARG A 327 24.95 -28.76 26.18
N THR A 328 26.17 -29.29 26.28
CA THR A 328 27.39 -28.47 26.44
C THR A 328 27.58 -27.56 25.22
N TYR A 329 27.31 -28.05 24.01
CA TYR A 329 27.39 -27.25 22.79
C TYR A 329 26.39 -26.09 22.79
N VAL A 330 25.12 -26.36 23.10
CA VAL A 330 24.08 -25.32 23.19
C VAL A 330 24.43 -24.29 24.25
N ASP A 331 24.81 -24.72 25.46
CA ASP A 331 25.22 -23.81 26.53
C ASP A 331 26.44 -22.96 26.13
N THR A 332 27.39 -23.53 25.38
CA THR A 332 28.56 -22.79 24.86
C THR A 332 28.13 -21.70 23.88
N ILE A 333 27.22 -22.00 22.95
CA ILE A 333 26.73 -20.99 21.99
C ILE A 333 25.98 -19.87 22.71
N LEU A 334 25.16 -20.19 23.72
CA LEU A 334 24.42 -19.20 24.50
C LEU A 334 25.34 -18.34 25.38
N ALA A 335 26.48 -18.87 25.80
CA ALA A 335 27.48 -18.13 26.57
C ALA A 335 28.33 -17.15 25.73
N LEU A 336 28.32 -17.27 24.40
CA LEU A 336 29.09 -16.40 23.53
C LEU A 336 28.48 -14.99 23.47
N PRO A 337 29.29 -13.93 23.58
CA PRO A 337 28.80 -12.56 23.58
C PRO A 337 28.61 -12.05 22.14
N TRP A 338 27.65 -12.62 21.41
CA TRP A 338 27.41 -12.36 19.97
C TRP A 338 27.36 -10.88 19.59
N HIS A 339 26.78 -10.04 20.45
CA HIS A 339 26.59 -8.60 20.21
C HIS A 339 27.55 -7.70 20.99
N LYS A 340 28.51 -8.25 21.76
CA LYS A 340 29.50 -7.44 22.46
C LYS A 340 30.84 -7.54 21.76
N SER A 341 31.28 -6.44 21.19
CA SER A 341 32.63 -6.27 20.65
C SER A 341 33.32 -5.11 21.36
N THR A 342 34.65 -5.18 21.45
CA THR A 342 35.48 -4.06 21.91
C THR A 342 35.96 -3.25 20.71
N VAL A 343 36.18 -1.95 20.89
CA VAL A 343 36.80 -1.11 19.86
C VAL A 343 38.27 -1.52 19.73
N ASP A 344 38.68 -1.89 18.51
CA ASP A 344 40.06 -2.24 18.22
C ASP A 344 41.00 -1.06 18.49
N ASN A 345 42.04 -1.28 19.30
CA ASN A 345 43.10 -0.29 19.55
C ASN A 345 44.35 -0.65 18.74
N LEU A 346 44.61 0.08 17.65
CA LEU A 346 45.72 -0.14 16.73
C LEU A 346 46.90 0.84 16.98
N ASP A 347 47.14 1.22 18.24
CA ASP A 347 48.36 1.94 18.62
C ASP A 347 49.53 0.98 18.82
N LEU A 348 50.36 0.85 17.78
CA LEU A 348 51.55 -0.01 17.76
C LEU A 348 52.53 0.28 18.89
N LYS A 349 52.68 1.56 19.30
CA LYS A 349 53.61 1.91 20.39
C LYS A 349 53.09 1.39 21.72
N HIS A 350 51.79 1.55 21.95
CA HIS A 350 51.13 1.03 23.13
C HIS A 350 51.16 -0.50 23.15
N SER A 351 50.82 -1.17 22.05
CA SER A 351 50.86 -2.63 21.94
C SER A 351 52.26 -3.19 22.17
N GLN A 352 53.31 -2.55 21.65
CA GLN A 352 54.69 -2.98 21.86
C GLN A 352 55.09 -2.85 23.34
N ALA A 353 54.77 -1.72 23.98
CA ALA A 353 55.04 -1.52 25.41
C ALA A 353 54.33 -2.54 26.31
N VAL A 354 53.08 -2.89 25.99
CA VAL A 354 52.32 -3.92 26.72
C VAL A 354 52.92 -5.31 26.49
N LEU A 355 53.27 -5.66 25.25
CA LEU A 355 53.92 -6.94 24.95
C LEU A 355 55.28 -7.07 25.65
N ASP A 356 56.05 -5.99 25.72
CA ASP A 356 57.35 -5.97 26.40
C ASP A 356 57.24 -5.99 27.92
N GLY A 357 56.19 -5.39 28.48
CA GLY A 357 55.91 -5.44 29.92
C GLY A 357 55.37 -6.77 30.40
N ASP A 358 54.40 -7.36 29.68
CA ASP A 358 53.68 -8.55 30.13
C ASP A 358 54.36 -9.86 29.73
N HIS A 359 55.23 -9.83 28.71
CA HIS A 359 55.90 -11.02 28.19
C HIS A 359 57.41 -10.81 28.11
N PHE A 360 58.19 -11.56 28.88
CA PHE A 360 59.64 -11.48 28.84
C PHE A 360 60.23 -12.28 27.65
N GLY A 361 61.08 -11.65 26.84
CA GLY A 361 61.71 -12.28 25.66
C GLY A 361 60.79 -12.33 24.42
N LEU A 362 60.88 -13.42 23.63
CA LEU A 362 60.03 -13.68 22.44
C LEU A 362 60.05 -12.60 21.35
N GLU A 363 61.18 -11.92 21.13
CA GLU A 363 61.25 -10.77 20.20
C GLU A 363 60.70 -11.08 18.81
N LYS A 364 61.07 -12.23 18.22
CA LYS A 364 60.55 -12.64 16.91
C LYS A 364 59.02 -12.79 16.86
N VAL A 365 58.37 -13.18 17.96
CA VAL A 365 56.91 -13.35 18.03
C VAL A 365 56.25 -11.99 18.25
N LYS A 366 56.83 -11.16 19.11
CA LYS A 366 56.36 -9.78 19.34
C LYS A 366 56.44 -8.94 18.08
N ASP A 367 57.56 -8.99 17.38
CA ASP A 367 57.75 -8.31 16.10
C ASP A 367 56.69 -8.75 15.09
N ARG A 368 56.41 -10.05 15.01
CA ARG A 368 55.37 -10.62 14.12
C ARG A 368 53.96 -10.10 14.47
N ILE A 369 53.64 -9.98 15.75
CA ILE A 369 52.35 -9.45 16.22
C ILE A 369 52.24 -7.96 15.88
N ILE A 370 53.32 -7.19 16.08
CA ILE A 370 53.38 -5.76 15.73
C ILE A 370 53.30 -5.56 14.22
N GLU A 371 53.99 -6.38 13.41
CA GLU A 371 53.87 -6.39 11.94
C GLU A 371 52.43 -6.66 11.50
N PHE A 372 51.76 -7.65 12.12
CA PHE A 372 50.36 -7.96 11.82
C PHE A 372 49.43 -6.78 12.16
N LEU A 373 49.60 -6.17 13.32
CA LEU A 373 48.84 -4.97 13.72
C LEU A 373 49.14 -3.77 12.80
N ALA A 374 50.38 -3.63 12.33
CA ALA A 374 50.78 -2.58 11.40
C ALA A 374 50.10 -2.76 10.02
N VAL A 375 50.04 -3.99 9.51
CA VAL A 375 49.30 -4.31 8.29
C VAL A 375 47.80 -4.04 8.46
N ARG A 376 47.23 -4.40 9.62
CA ARG A 376 45.81 -4.17 9.94
C ARG A 376 45.47 -2.68 10.10
N LYS A 377 46.42 -1.85 10.54
CA LYS A 377 46.29 -0.39 10.58
C LYS A 377 46.29 0.27 9.20
N VAL A 378 47.04 -0.30 8.25
CA VAL A 378 47.15 0.22 6.87
C VAL A 378 45.98 -0.24 5.98
N LYS A 379 45.47 -1.47 6.17
CA LYS A 379 44.28 -1.96 5.45
C LYS A 379 43.02 -1.68 6.26
N THR A 380 42.39 -0.54 6.01
CA THR A 380 41.16 -0.14 6.71
C THR A 380 39.90 -0.85 6.20
N ASP A 381 39.93 -1.49 5.02
CA ASP A 381 38.76 -2.20 4.49
C ASP A 381 39.16 -3.43 3.65
N GLY A 382 38.89 -4.63 4.17
CA GLY A 382 39.09 -5.91 3.47
C GLY A 382 39.31 -7.12 4.39
N ARG A 383 38.56 -8.21 4.14
CA ARG A 383 38.70 -9.50 4.83
C ARG A 383 40.11 -10.08 4.64
N LEU A 384 40.88 -10.17 5.73
CA LEU A 384 42.09 -10.99 5.79
C LEU A 384 41.65 -12.46 5.90
N ARG A 385 41.95 -13.28 4.89
CA ARG A 385 41.91 -14.74 5.05
C ARG A 385 43.10 -15.13 5.94
N GLN A 386 42.81 -15.94 6.96
CA GLN A 386 43.82 -16.59 7.82
C GLN A 386 44.82 -17.39 7.01
#